data_AF-A0A3R7ABE3-F1
#
_entry.id   AF-A0A3R7ABE3-F1
#
_cell.length_a   1.000
_cell.length_b   1.000
_cell.length_c   1.000
_cell.angle_alpha   90.00
_cell.angle_beta   90.00
_cell.angle_gamma   90.00
#
_symmetry.space_group_name_H-M   'P 1'
#
loop_
_entity.id
_entity.type
_entity.pdbx_description
1 polymer ?
#
loop_
_entity_poly.entity_id
_entity_poly.type
_entity_poly.pdbx_seq_one_letter_code
_entity_poly.pdbx_strand_id
1 'polypeptide(L)'
;MCHVADPEEFWDENLAPDWAKKQGWVYYLGDYPTKAELYGEIEHVLESHPRLNVVLCHFYFISADLERASEFLDTYGNAGLGLTLGIELMYNISRRSDDWRDFFIKYQDRFFFGTDIATWQTLQEALDRIWLIRNFLESDEEFYTPSTADKLLTRYEKPFVGLHLPEPVLRKIYAENFRRLWGQKPKKADLNAFLDHLESKGEKVISTALRNLS
;
A
#
# COMPACT_ATOMS: atom_id res chain seq x y z
N MET A 1 -0.02 -0.60 -9.91
CA MET A 1 -0.07 -0.92 -8.47
C MET A 1 -1.20 -1.92 -8.28
N CYS A 2 -1.11 -2.83 -7.32
CA CYS A 2 -2.06 -3.91 -7.14
C CYS A 2 -2.31 -4.13 -5.64
N HIS A 3 -3.57 -4.18 -5.23
CA HIS A 3 -3.97 -4.56 -3.88
C HIS A 3 -4.28 -6.05 -3.90
N VAL A 4 -3.72 -6.80 -2.93
CA VAL A 4 -3.89 -8.24 -2.84
C VAL A 4 -3.95 -8.61 -1.38
N ALA A 5 -4.93 -9.44 -1.03
CA ALA A 5 -5.25 -9.80 0.34
C ALA A 5 -5.56 -8.58 1.22
N ASP A 6 -5.61 -8.81 2.53
CA ASP A 6 -5.92 -7.87 3.60
C ASP A 6 -5.10 -8.28 4.84
N PRO A 7 -5.19 -7.58 5.98
CA PRO A 7 -4.48 -7.99 7.19
C PRO A 7 -4.78 -9.44 7.58
N GLU A 8 -3.77 -10.17 8.07
CA GLU A 8 -3.90 -11.61 8.36
C GLU A 8 -4.96 -11.91 9.42
N GLU A 9 -5.21 -10.97 10.33
CA GLU A 9 -6.22 -11.12 11.36
C GLU A 9 -7.63 -11.26 10.77
N PHE A 10 -7.87 -10.85 9.52
CA PHE A 10 -9.18 -10.98 8.89
C PHE A 10 -9.51 -12.44 8.51
N TRP A 11 -8.50 -13.32 8.46
CA TRP A 11 -8.67 -14.77 8.30
C TRP A 11 -8.80 -15.53 9.63
N ASP A 12 -8.75 -14.86 10.79
CA ASP A 12 -8.93 -15.48 12.10
C ASP A 12 -10.08 -14.82 12.87
N GLU A 13 -11.12 -15.60 13.20
CA GLU A 13 -12.30 -15.10 13.91
C GLU A 13 -11.95 -14.44 15.27
N ASN A 14 -10.92 -14.93 15.96
CA ASN A 14 -10.55 -14.44 17.28
C ASN A 14 -9.71 -13.16 17.22
N LEU A 15 -9.04 -12.91 16.09
CA LEU A 15 -8.15 -11.76 15.92
C LEU A 15 -8.80 -10.63 15.11
N ALA A 16 -9.78 -10.96 14.23
CA ALA A 16 -10.47 -9.98 13.41
C ALA A 16 -11.15 -8.91 14.29
N PRO A 17 -10.90 -7.60 14.05
CA PRO A 17 -11.49 -6.56 14.85
C PRO A 17 -13.01 -6.44 14.60
N ASP A 18 -13.76 -6.09 15.64
CA ASP A 18 -15.22 -5.99 15.57
C ASP A 18 -15.73 -5.06 14.46
N TRP A 19 -14.99 -4.00 14.16
CA TRP A 19 -15.37 -3.09 13.09
C TRP A 19 -15.27 -3.76 11.71
N ALA A 20 -14.28 -4.62 11.48
CA ALA A 20 -14.12 -5.35 10.21
C ALA A 20 -15.22 -6.40 10.06
N LYS A 21 -15.53 -7.14 11.14
CA LYS A 21 -16.68 -8.07 11.20
C LYS A 21 -17.99 -7.36 10.84
N LYS A 22 -18.24 -6.18 11.40
CA LYS A 22 -19.44 -5.37 11.11
C LYS A 22 -19.51 -4.89 9.65
N GLN A 23 -18.39 -4.77 8.95
CA GLN A 23 -18.35 -4.43 7.51
C GLN A 23 -18.42 -5.68 6.61
N GLY A 24 -18.34 -6.89 7.16
CA GLY A 24 -18.21 -8.12 6.37
C GLY A 24 -16.84 -8.26 5.70
N TRP A 25 -15.80 -7.59 6.22
CA TRP A 25 -14.42 -7.65 5.70
C TRP A 25 -13.62 -8.73 6.43
N VAL A 26 -14.16 -9.93 6.48
CA VAL A 26 -13.55 -11.07 7.16
C VAL A 26 -13.70 -12.32 6.32
N TYR A 27 -12.73 -13.22 6.43
CA TYR A 27 -12.53 -14.34 5.50
C TYR A 27 -12.34 -15.69 6.24
N TYR A 28 -12.54 -15.71 7.56
CA TYR A 28 -12.39 -16.91 8.40
C TYR A 28 -13.50 -17.97 8.19
N LEU A 29 -14.54 -17.66 7.41
CA LEU A 29 -15.63 -18.60 7.11
C LEU A 29 -15.25 -19.61 6.00
N GLY A 30 -14.11 -19.41 5.32
CA GLY A 30 -13.63 -20.31 4.25
C GLY A 30 -14.39 -20.19 2.92
N ASP A 31 -15.16 -19.11 2.74
CA ASP A 31 -15.87 -18.74 1.51
C ASP A 31 -15.03 -17.91 0.54
N TYR A 32 -13.82 -17.51 0.96
CA TYR A 32 -12.81 -16.82 0.16
C TYR A 32 -11.51 -17.64 0.10
N PRO A 33 -10.66 -17.42 -0.91
CA PRO A 33 -9.31 -17.98 -0.93
C PRO A 33 -8.55 -17.68 0.36
N THR A 34 -7.73 -18.62 0.78
CA THR A 34 -6.78 -18.40 1.86
C THR A 34 -5.76 -17.35 1.45
N LYS A 35 -5.19 -16.65 2.43
CA LYS A 35 -4.13 -15.67 2.19
C LYS A 35 -2.92 -16.29 1.46
N ALA A 36 -2.60 -17.54 1.77
CA ALA A 36 -1.53 -18.29 1.11
C ALA A 36 -1.83 -18.59 -0.37
N GLU A 37 -3.08 -18.92 -0.72
CA GLU A 37 -3.49 -19.07 -2.13
C GLU A 37 -3.37 -17.73 -2.87
N LEU A 38 -3.84 -16.63 -2.28
CA LEU A 38 -3.69 -15.29 -2.88
C LEU A 38 -2.21 -14.93 -3.09
N TYR A 39 -1.33 -15.36 -2.19
CA TYR A 39 0.10 -15.17 -2.37
C TYR A 39 0.67 -16.00 -3.52
N GLY A 40 0.37 -17.29 -3.55
CA GLY A 40 0.80 -18.18 -4.63
C GLY A 40 0.35 -17.71 -6.02
N GLU A 41 -0.87 -17.19 -6.16
CA GLU A 41 -1.38 -16.68 -7.44
C GLU A 41 -0.58 -15.47 -7.95
N ILE A 42 -0.25 -14.52 -7.07
CA ILE A 42 0.55 -13.34 -7.46
C ILE A 42 1.99 -13.72 -7.73
N GLU A 43 2.57 -14.56 -6.89
CA GLU A 43 3.93 -15.08 -7.07
C GLU A 43 4.05 -15.80 -8.42
N HIS A 44 3.07 -16.63 -8.80
CA HIS A 44 3.02 -17.26 -10.13
C HIS A 44 2.94 -16.26 -11.29
N VAL A 45 2.18 -15.16 -11.14
CA VAL A 45 2.13 -14.08 -12.12
C VAL A 45 3.51 -13.42 -12.28
N LEU A 46 4.22 -13.19 -11.18
CA LEU A 46 5.56 -12.56 -11.18
C LEU A 46 6.61 -13.47 -11.80
N GLU A 47 6.56 -14.78 -11.53
CA GLU A 47 7.40 -15.79 -12.18
C GLU A 47 7.18 -15.85 -13.68
N SER A 48 5.91 -15.84 -14.10
CA SER A 48 5.53 -15.91 -15.51
C SER A 48 5.87 -14.61 -16.27
N HIS A 49 5.98 -13.49 -15.57
CA HIS A 49 6.18 -12.17 -16.17
C HIS A 49 7.32 -11.38 -15.48
N PRO A 50 8.59 -11.84 -15.58
CA PRO A 50 9.72 -11.22 -14.86
C PRO A 50 10.06 -9.79 -15.31
N ARG A 51 9.43 -9.30 -16.38
CA ARG A 51 9.56 -7.91 -16.87
C ARG A 51 8.41 -7.01 -16.43
N LEU A 52 7.38 -7.54 -15.76
CA LEU A 52 6.24 -6.77 -15.29
C LEU A 52 6.64 -5.95 -14.07
N ASN A 53 6.69 -4.63 -14.18
CA ASN A 53 6.86 -3.79 -13.00
C ASN A 53 5.54 -3.75 -12.22
N VAL A 54 5.53 -4.30 -11.01
CA VAL A 54 4.38 -4.24 -10.09
C VAL A 54 4.78 -3.50 -8.82
N VAL A 55 3.83 -2.82 -8.20
CA VAL A 55 3.95 -2.37 -6.81
C VAL A 55 2.73 -2.89 -6.06
N LEU A 56 2.96 -3.73 -5.06
CA LEU A 56 1.94 -4.34 -4.22
C LEU A 56 1.64 -3.41 -3.05
N CYS A 57 0.39 -2.97 -2.93
CA CYS A 57 -0.05 -2.02 -1.92
C CYS A 57 -0.01 -2.62 -0.50
N HIS A 58 -0.04 -1.77 0.53
CA HIS A 58 -0.04 -2.16 1.95
C HIS A 58 1.09 -3.12 2.31
N PHE A 59 2.26 -2.94 1.68
CA PHE A 59 3.40 -3.82 1.85
C PHE A 59 3.07 -5.31 1.61
N TYR A 60 2.11 -5.57 0.72
CA TYR A 60 1.60 -6.91 0.42
C TYR A 60 1.06 -7.68 1.65
N PHE A 61 0.77 -6.96 2.74
CA PHE A 61 0.36 -7.51 4.03
C PHE A 61 1.30 -8.59 4.58
N ILE A 62 2.61 -8.52 4.27
CA ILE A 62 3.64 -9.45 4.77
C ILE A 62 4.52 -8.83 5.87
N SER A 63 4.10 -7.72 6.48
CA SER A 63 4.87 -6.98 7.49
C SER A 63 5.08 -7.73 8.81
N ALA A 64 4.30 -8.79 9.06
CA ALA A 64 4.46 -9.66 10.24
C ALA A 64 5.70 -10.56 10.15
N ASP A 65 6.24 -10.77 8.94
CA ASP A 65 7.31 -11.73 8.67
C ASP A 65 8.42 -11.05 7.84
N LEU A 66 9.46 -10.59 8.54
CA LEU A 66 10.60 -9.89 7.94
C LEU A 66 11.35 -10.81 6.98
N GLU A 67 11.52 -12.07 7.36
CA GLU A 67 12.26 -13.06 6.60
C GLU A 67 11.54 -13.34 5.26
N ARG A 68 10.22 -13.52 5.28
CA ARG A 68 9.39 -13.62 4.06
C ARG A 68 9.47 -12.37 3.20
N ALA A 69 9.42 -11.18 3.81
CA ALA A 69 9.56 -9.93 3.05
C ALA A 69 10.92 -9.82 2.35
N SER A 70 11.99 -10.32 2.98
CA SER A 70 13.33 -10.37 2.39
C SER A 70 13.38 -11.35 1.23
N GLU A 71 12.91 -12.58 1.44
CA GLU A 71 12.86 -13.60 0.39
C GLU A 71 12.07 -13.14 -0.83
N PHE A 72 10.92 -12.49 -0.61
CA PHE A 72 10.08 -11.95 -1.68
C PHE A 72 10.83 -10.91 -2.52
N LEU A 73 11.51 -9.94 -1.88
CA LEU A 73 12.23 -8.88 -2.60
C LEU A 73 13.51 -9.36 -3.28
N ASP A 74 14.18 -10.36 -2.70
CA ASP A 74 15.35 -11.03 -3.29
C ASP A 74 14.96 -11.88 -4.51
N THR A 75 13.80 -12.54 -4.47
CA THR A 75 13.30 -13.41 -5.56
C THR A 75 12.73 -12.60 -6.73
N TYR A 76 11.84 -11.63 -6.46
CA TYR A 76 11.10 -10.91 -7.50
C TYR A 76 11.65 -9.51 -7.73
N GLY A 77 12.78 -9.38 -8.41
CA GLY A 77 13.51 -8.10 -8.61
C GLY A 77 12.71 -6.95 -9.26
N ASN A 78 11.61 -7.26 -9.96
CA ASN A 78 10.69 -6.33 -10.63
C ASN A 78 9.49 -5.89 -9.78
N ALA A 79 9.29 -6.49 -8.60
CA ALA A 79 8.22 -6.10 -7.69
C ALA A 79 8.59 -4.87 -6.85
N GLY A 80 7.63 -4.20 -6.24
CA GLY A 80 7.85 -3.16 -5.25
C GLY A 80 6.76 -3.23 -4.19
N LEU A 81 7.02 -2.62 -3.03
CA LEU A 81 6.08 -2.59 -1.92
C LEU A 81 5.62 -1.15 -1.69
N GLY A 82 4.31 -0.93 -1.78
CA GLY A 82 3.66 0.34 -1.51
C GLY A 82 3.41 0.49 -0.01
N LEU A 83 3.85 1.61 0.56
CA LEU A 83 3.64 2.01 1.94
C LEU A 83 2.27 2.67 2.14
N THR A 84 1.28 2.25 1.35
CA THR A 84 -0.13 2.61 1.52
C THR A 84 -0.53 2.26 2.94
N LEU A 85 -0.89 3.28 3.75
CA LEU A 85 -0.96 3.14 5.20
C LEU A 85 -2.00 2.11 5.64
N GLY A 86 -1.52 0.95 6.06
CA GLY A 86 -2.24 0.01 6.94
C GLY A 86 -1.62 0.08 8.33
N ILE A 87 -2.45 0.16 9.38
CA ILE A 87 -1.94 0.34 10.74
C ILE A 87 -1.14 -0.88 11.24
N GLU A 88 -1.42 -2.06 10.68
CA GLU A 88 -0.69 -3.31 10.90
C GLU A 88 0.75 -3.26 10.41
N LEU A 89 0.99 -2.59 9.28
CA LEU A 89 2.34 -2.39 8.76
C LEU A 89 3.22 -1.73 9.82
N MET A 90 2.76 -0.59 10.35
CA MET A 90 3.48 0.16 11.37
C MET A 90 3.60 -0.65 12.66
N TYR A 91 2.51 -1.29 13.10
CA TYR A 91 2.51 -2.09 14.32
C TYR A 91 3.55 -3.20 14.29
N ASN A 92 3.53 -4.02 13.24
CA ASN A 92 4.40 -5.18 13.08
C ASN A 92 5.87 -4.74 12.99
N ILE A 93 6.15 -3.73 12.16
CA ILE A 93 7.51 -3.20 12.00
C ILE A 93 8.04 -2.63 13.33
N SER A 94 7.21 -1.91 14.08
CA SER A 94 7.59 -1.32 15.37
C SER A 94 8.03 -2.36 16.41
N ARG A 95 7.73 -3.66 16.22
CA ARG A 95 8.17 -4.72 17.14
C ARG A 95 9.63 -5.15 16.93
N ARG A 96 10.20 -4.85 15.76
CA ARG A 96 11.58 -5.17 15.36
C ARG A 96 12.18 -3.99 14.57
N SER A 97 12.06 -2.77 15.09
CA SER A 97 12.35 -1.52 14.36
C SER A 97 13.76 -1.47 13.77
N ASP A 98 14.77 -1.95 14.50
CA ASP A 98 16.17 -1.95 14.04
C ASP A 98 16.37 -2.90 12.86
N ASP A 99 15.85 -4.13 12.93
CA ASP A 99 15.93 -5.10 11.83
C ASP A 99 15.21 -4.58 10.57
N TRP A 100 14.02 -4.00 10.77
CA TRP A 100 13.25 -3.42 9.68
C TRP A 100 13.90 -2.16 9.11
N ARG A 101 14.58 -1.37 9.94
CA ARG A 101 15.35 -0.23 9.47
C ARG A 101 16.44 -0.69 8.50
N ASP A 102 17.22 -1.69 8.87
CA ASP A 102 18.26 -2.27 8.01
C ASP A 102 17.67 -2.85 6.72
N PHE A 103 16.50 -3.49 6.81
CA PHE A 103 15.74 -3.95 5.66
C PHE A 103 15.35 -2.81 4.70
N PHE A 104 14.80 -1.72 5.22
CA PHE A 104 14.40 -0.57 4.41
C PHE A 104 15.60 0.09 3.73
N ILE A 105 16.76 0.12 4.40
CA ILE A 105 18.01 0.62 3.83
C ILE A 105 18.53 -0.33 2.73
N LYS A 106 18.53 -1.65 2.96
CA LYS A 106 18.96 -2.67 1.99
C LYS A 106 18.13 -2.61 0.71
N TYR A 107 16.80 -2.51 0.83
CA TYR A 107 15.87 -2.55 -0.30
C TYR A 107 15.30 -1.18 -0.68
N GLN A 108 15.98 -0.08 -0.33
CA GLN A 108 15.50 1.30 -0.49
C GLN A 108 14.93 1.67 -1.86
N ASP A 109 15.35 1.01 -2.94
CA ASP A 109 14.87 1.25 -4.30
C ASP A 109 13.52 0.56 -4.63
N ARG A 110 12.94 -0.16 -3.67
CA ARG A 110 11.78 -1.05 -3.83
C ARG A 110 10.52 -0.58 -3.07
N PHE A 111 10.59 0.52 -2.32
CA PHE A 111 9.45 1.05 -1.56
C PHE A 111 8.87 2.32 -2.18
N PHE A 112 7.55 2.47 -2.07
CA PHE A 112 6.79 3.57 -2.68
C PHE A 112 5.85 4.20 -1.67
N PHE A 113 5.95 5.51 -1.47
CA PHE A 113 5.07 6.22 -0.56
C PHE A 113 3.59 6.15 -1.00
N GLY A 114 2.68 5.96 -0.05
CA GLY A 114 1.24 5.99 -0.26
C GLY A 114 0.50 6.36 1.02
N THR A 115 -0.54 7.17 0.94
CA THR A 115 -1.27 7.65 2.13
C THR A 115 -2.56 6.89 2.42
N ASP A 116 -3.07 6.18 1.41
CA ASP A 116 -4.39 5.53 1.46
C ASP A 116 -5.54 6.49 1.82
N ILE A 117 -5.45 7.74 1.37
CA ILE A 117 -6.52 8.72 1.55
C ILE A 117 -7.52 8.55 0.42
N ALA A 118 -8.80 8.45 0.77
CA ALA A 118 -9.89 8.40 -0.19
C ALA A 118 -10.83 9.60 -0.02
N THR A 119 -11.90 9.62 -0.80
CA THR A 119 -12.80 10.79 -0.90
C THR A 119 -13.74 10.96 0.29
N TRP A 120 -13.82 9.98 1.18
CA TRP A 120 -14.73 9.98 2.33
C TRP A 120 -14.07 10.42 3.64
N GLN A 121 -12.74 10.49 3.68
CA GLN A 121 -12.02 11.04 4.83
C GLN A 121 -12.18 12.55 4.89
N THR A 122 -12.31 13.08 6.11
CA THR A 122 -12.20 14.50 6.40
C THR A 122 -10.77 15.00 6.17
N LEU A 123 -10.59 16.32 6.08
CA LEU A 123 -9.25 16.92 5.98
C LEU A 123 -8.37 16.54 7.19
N GLN A 124 -8.93 16.48 8.40
CA GLN A 124 -8.17 16.13 9.59
C GLN A 124 -7.68 14.67 9.53
N GLU A 125 -8.56 13.72 9.21
CA GLU A 125 -8.19 12.31 9.05
C GLU A 125 -7.11 12.12 7.97
N ALA A 126 -7.21 12.86 6.87
CA ALA A 126 -6.21 12.86 5.81
C ALA A 126 -4.84 13.38 6.31
N LEU A 127 -4.81 14.45 7.09
CA LEU A 127 -3.60 14.98 7.70
C LEU A 127 -2.99 14.00 8.72
N ASP A 128 -3.82 13.33 9.52
CA ASP A 128 -3.37 12.35 10.50
C ASP A 128 -2.74 11.11 9.82
N ARG A 129 -3.33 10.64 8.70
CA ARG A 129 -2.74 9.58 7.86
C ARG A 129 -1.36 9.97 7.35
N ILE A 130 -1.23 11.19 6.81
CA ILE A 130 0.07 11.70 6.32
C ILE A 130 1.07 11.79 7.47
N TRP A 131 0.66 12.32 8.62
CA TRP A 131 1.52 12.45 9.79
C TRP A 131 2.00 11.08 10.28
N LEU A 132 1.11 10.09 10.41
CA LEU A 132 1.46 8.74 10.85
C LEU A 132 2.54 8.11 9.98
N ILE A 133 2.33 8.05 8.66
CA ILE A 133 3.28 7.41 7.75
C ILE A 133 4.60 8.18 7.68
N ARG A 134 4.57 9.53 7.75
CA ARG A 134 5.80 10.33 7.75
C ARG A 134 6.57 10.18 9.04
N ASN A 135 5.90 10.27 10.19
CA ASN A 135 6.54 10.11 11.50
C ASN A 135 7.16 8.71 11.64
N PHE A 136 6.46 7.69 11.15
CA PHE A 136 6.97 6.32 11.07
C PHE A 136 8.26 6.18 10.26
N LEU A 137 8.40 6.91 9.16
CA LEU A 137 9.60 6.84 8.32
C LEU A 137 10.72 7.76 8.82
N GLU A 138 10.38 8.92 9.37
CA GLU A 138 11.33 10.02 9.64
C GLU A 138 11.84 10.05 11.09
N SER A 139 11.11 9.49 12.05
CA SER A 139 11.43 9.50 13.48
C SER A 139 11.66 8.09 14.02
N ASP A 140 12.31 7.97 15.18
CA ASP A 140 12.45 6.77 16.02
C ASP A 140 11.77 6.95 17.39
N GLU A 141 11.09 8.08 17.62
CA GLU A 141 10.32 8.31 18.84
C GLU A 141 9.08 7.40 18.91
N GLU A 142 8.62 7.10 20.13
CA GLU A 142 7.35 6.43 20.34
C GLU A 142 6.17 7.36 20.08
N PHE A 143 5.15 6.87 19.39
CA PHE A 143 3.94 7.63 19.11
C PHE A 143 2.70 6.73 18.98
N TYR A 144 1.53 7.34 19.04
CA TYR A 144 0.23 6.65 18.98
C TYR A 144 -0.61 7.18 17.82
N THR A 145 -1.64 6.42 17.44
CA THR A 145 -2.67 6.91 16.52
C THR A 145 -3.34 8.15 17.13
N PRO A 146 -3.40 9.29 16.41
CA PRO A 146 -4.13 10.46 16.88
C PRO A 146 -5.60 10.13 17.15
N SER A 147 -6.20 10.70 18.19
CA SER A 147 -7.63 10.49 18.50
C SER A 147 -8.58 11.03 17.43
N THR A 148 -8.07 11.85 16.50
CA THR A 148 -8.78 12.42 15.35
C THR A 148 -8.62 11.60 14.06
N ALA A 149 -7.81 10.55 14.08
CA ALA A 149 -7.62 9.67 12.93
C ALA A 149 -8.89 8.84 12.69
N ASP A 150 -9.07 8.38 11.44
CA ASP A 150 -10.23 7.56 11.12
C ASP A 150 -10.15 6.18 11.79
N LYS A 151 -11.32 5.57 12.00
CA LYS A 151 -11.48 4.32 12.74
C LYS A 151 -10.70 3.11 12.18
N LEU A 152 -10.23 3.17 10.94
CA LEU A 152 -9.46 2.07 10.34
C LEU A 152 -8.05 1.98 10.95
N LEU A 153 -7.59 3.04 11.62
CA LEU A 153 -6.25 3.16 12.19
C LEU A 153 -6.19 2.95 13.71
N THR A 154 -7.29 2.59 14.37
CA THR A 154 -7.41 2.61 15.84
C THR A 154 -7.37 1.23 16.50
N ARG A 155 -6.77 0.23 15.86
CA ARG A 155 -6.86 -1.18 16.32
C ARG A 155 -5.79 -1.61 17.34
N TYR A 156 -4.73 -0.81 17.54
CA TYR A 156 -3.60 -1.15 18.41
C TYR A 156 -3.42 -0.14 19.54
N GLU A 157 -3.13 -0.65 20.73
CA GLU A 157 -2.94 0.15 21.95
C GLU A 157 -1.47 0.41 22.27
N LYS A 158 -0.55 -0.43 21.77
CA LYS A 158 0.89 -0.22 21.97
C LYS A 158 1.40 0.93 21.10
N PRO A 159 2.40 1.70 21.56
CA PRO A 159 3.00 2.75 20.75
C PRO A 159 3.66 2.15 19.50
N PHE A 160 3.65 2.92 18.42
CA PHE A 160 4.49 2.71 17.26
C PHE A 160 5.89 3.30 17.51
N VAL A 161 6.89 2.70 16.88
CA VAL A 161 8.28 3.17 16.85
C VAL A 161 8.66 3.27 15.38
N GLY A 162 9.11 4.45 14.97
CA GLY A 162 9.50 4.68 13.59
C GLY A 162 10.91 4.18 13.27
N LEU A 163 11.34 4.42 12.04
CA LEU A 163 12.56 3.87 11.45
C LEU A 163 13.73 4.85 11.37
N HIS A 164 13.51 6.15 11.61
CA HIS A 164 14.52 7.22 11.46
C HIS A 164 15.33 7.10 10.15
N LEU A 165 14.66 6.87 9.01
CA LEU A 165 15.34 6.58 7.73
C LEU A 165 16.25 7.73 7.29
N PRO A 166 17.47 7.45 6.76
CA PRO A 166 18.35 8.50 6.27
C PRO A 166 17.68 9.28 5.14
N GLU A 167 17.95 10.58 5.04
CA GLU A 167 17.37 11.45 4.00
C GLU A 167 17.49 10.89 2.57
N PRO A 168 18.62 10.29 2.13
CA PRO A 168 18.70 9.68 0.81
C PRO A 168 17.71 8.54 0.58
N VAL A 169 17.42 7.74 1.61
CA VAL A 169 16.41 6.68 1.56
C VAL A 169 15.01 7.28 1.49
N LEU A 170 14.72 8.30 2.32
CA LEU A 170 13.43 9.00 2.30
C LEU A 170 13.11 9.61 0.93
N ARG A 171 14.07 10.24 0.26
CA ARG A 171 13.87 10.81 -1.10
C ARG A 171 13.48 9.74 -2.12
N LYS A 172 14.07 8.55 -2.02
CA LYS A 172 13.72 7.41 -2.88
C LYS A 172 12.28 6.96 -2.67
N ILE A 173 11.91 6.75 -1.41
CA ILE A 173 10.55 6.33 -1.02
C ILE A 173 9.50 7.35 -1.44
N TYR A 174 9.75 8.63 -1.19
CA TYR A 174 8.79 9.71 -1.45
C TYR A 174 8.61 10.03 -2.94
N ALA A 175 9.62 9.83 -3.79
CA ALA A 175 9.48 10.24 -5.17
C ALA A 175 10.36 9.52 -6.19
N GLU A 176 11.64 9.25 -5.89
CA GLU A 176 12.57 8.81 -6.94
C GLU A 176 12.21 7.41 -7.47
N ASN A 177 11.77 6.49 -6.60
CA ASN A 177 11.33 5.16 -7.02
C ASN A 177 10.12 5.22 -7.95
N PHE A 178 9.13 6.06 -7.62
CA PHE A 178 7.97 6.27 -8.48
C PHE A 178 8.38 6.84 -9.85
N ARG A 179 9.21 7.89 -9.86
CA ARG A 179 9.69 8.51 -11.10
C ARG A 179 10.53 7.55 -11.95
N ARG A 180 11.28 6.65 -11.32
CA ARG A 180 12.05 5.60 -12.00
C ARG A 180 11.16 4.65 -12.78
N LEU A 181 10.00 4.25 -12.22
CA LEU A 181 9.08 3.31 -12.88
C LEU A 181 8.11 3.98 -13.87
N TRP A 182 7.57 5.15 -13.54
CA TRP A 182 6.50 5.79 -14.32
C TRP A 182 6.94 7.06 -15.06
N GLY A 183 8.17 7.50 -14.89
CA GLY A 183 8.70 8.73 -15.47
C GLY A 183 8.40 9.97 -14.63
N GLN A 184 9.05 11.08 -14.98
CA GLN A 184 8.92 12.35 -14.25
C GLN A 184 7.70 13.18 -14.65
N LYS A 185 7.13 12.90 -15.83
CA LYS A 185 5.97 13.61 -16.38
C LYS A 185 4.87 12.59 -16.66
N PRO A 186 3.61 12.91 -16.34
CA PRO A 186 2.48 12.09 -16.77
C PRO A 186 2.55 11.87 -18.28
N LYS A 187 2.28 10.64 -18.73
CA LYS A 187 2.08 10.38 -20.15
C LYS A 187 0.87 11.19 -20.61
N LYS A 188 0.95 11.76 -21.82
CA LYS A 188 -0.22 12.41 -22.42
C LYS A 188 -1.33 11.36 -22.56
N ALA A 189 -2.53 11.72 -22.11
CA ALA A 189 -3.69 10.89 -22.33
C ALA A 189 -3.94 10.75 -23.83
N ASP A 190 -4.20 9.53 -24.29
CA ASP A 190 -4.70 9.31 -25.64
C ASP A 190 -6.19 9.62 -25.67
N LEU A 191 -6.50 10.88 -25.97
CA LEU A 191 -7.88 11.37 -25.97
C LEU A 191 -8.74 10.62 -26.99
N ASN A 192 -8.19 10.24 -28.14
CA ASN A 192 -8.95 9.52 -29.15
C ASN A 192 -9.32 8.12 -28.66
N ALA A 193 -8.36 7.36 -28.12
CA ALA A 193 -8.64 6.06 -27.54
C ALA A 193 -9.67 6.14 -26.39
N PHE A 194 -9.62 7.20 -25.60
CA PHE A 194 -10.60 7.43 -24.53
C PHE A 194 -12.00 7.75 -25.08
N LEU A 195 -12.11 8.59 -26.10
CA LEU A 195 -13.38 8.92 -26.75
C LEU A 195 -13.99 7.69 -27.44
N ASP A 196 -13.18 6.88 -28.13
CA ASP A 196 -13.62 5.63 -28.76
C ASP A 196 -14.15 4.65 -27.71
N HIS A 197 -13.49 4.57 -26.54
CA HIS A 197 -13.98 3.77 -25.42
C HIS A 197 -15.33 4.27 -24.90
N LEU A 198 -15.49 5.58 -24.68
CA LEU A 198 -16.75 6.18 -24.23
C LEU A 198 -17.88 5.92 -25.24
N GLU A 199 -17.61 6.08 -26.54
CA GLU A 199 -18.58 5.82 -27.60
C GLU A 199 -18.98 4.34 -27.65
N SER A 200 -18.02 3.41 -27.49
CA SER A 200 -18.31 1.97 -27.39
C SER A 200 -19.19 1.59 -26.20
N LYS A 201 -19.15 2.41 -25.14
CA LYS A 201 -20.00 2.28 -23.93
C LYS A 201 -21.32 3.05 -24.03
N GLY A 202 -21.56 3.78 -25.12
CA GLY A 202 -22.77 4.58 -25.33
C GLY A 202 -22.74 5.96 -24.67
N GLU A 203 -21.61 6.38 -24.10
CA GLU A 203 -21.42 7.63 -23.35
C GLU A 203 -21.23 8.86 -24.27
N LYS A 204 -22.14 9.03 -25.24
CA LYS A 204 -22.02 10.05 -26.32
C LYS A 204 -22.00 11.49 -25.81
N VAL A 205 -22.69 11.77 -24.71
CA VAL A 205 -22.74 13.12 -24.11
C VAL A 205 -21.37 13.52 -23.58
N ILE A 206 -20.70 12.60 -22.89
CA ILE A 206 -19.36 12.82 -22.33
C ILE A 206 -18.31 12.91 -23.45
N SER A 207 -18.38 12.01 -24.45
CA SER A 207 -17.50 12.06 -25.62
C SER A 207 -17.59 13.42 -26.34
N THR A 208 -18.82 13.89 -26.61
CA THR A 208 -19.03 15.19 -27.29
C THR A 208 -18.51 16.37 -26.45
N ALA A 209 -18.74 16.37 -25.14
CA ALA A 209 -18.27 17.43 -24.26
C ALA A 209 -16.73 17.51 -24.24
N LEU A 210 -16.05 16.36 -24.18
CA LEU A 210 -14.59 16.29 -24.16
C LEU A 210 -13.95 16.71 -25.47
N ARG A 211 -14.57 16.38 -26.62
CA ARG A 211 -14.12 16.84 -27.94
C ARG A 211 -14.15 18.38 -28.09
N ASN A 212 -15.01 19.06 -27.34
CA ASN A 212 -15.14 20.53 -27.38
C ASN A 212 -14.16 21.25 -26.43
N LEU A 213 -13.46 20.52 -25.55
CA LEU A 213 -12.49 21.07 -24.59
C LEU A 213 -11.02 20.96 -25.06
N SER A 214 -10.77 20.17 -26.12
CA SER A 214 -9.46 19.94 -26.74
C SER A 214 -9.23 20.85 -27.95
#